data_AF-A0A3Q2XZK5-F1
#
_entry.id   AF-A0A3Q2XZK5-F1
#
_cell.length_a   1.000
_cell.length_b   1.000
_cell.length_c   1.000
_cell.angle_alpha   90.00
_cell.angle_beta   90.00
_cell.angle_gamma   90.00
#
_symmetry.space_group_name_H-M   'P 1'
#
loop_
_entity.id
_entity.type
_entity.pdbx_description
1 polymer ?
#
loop_
_entity_poly.entity_id
_entity_poly.type
_entity_poly.pdbx_seq_one_letter_code
_entity_poly.pdbx_strand_id
1 'polypeptide(L)'
;MMLGLTAGRFGTRFLGRRVMALVTPSSATMASHGHGHADVSEIADMSKPMYCDRMDTPLPDRAYKDELNAADKTLKEKEKGPWNQLTKEEKIALYRLMFRKTYPEMKQKTDEWKTVMGGIFIFLGLTGLLVWWQSIYVYPAQPRTFDSEWQAKQIQRMLDMRVNPVEGLASKWDYEKGQWK
;
A
#
# COMPACT_ATOMS: atom_id res chain seq x y z
N MET A 1 21.78 -14.03 -74.16
CA MET A 1 20.59 -14.70 -73.60
C MET A 1 20.05 -13.80 -72.49
N MET A 2 18.74 -13.57 -72.50
CA MET A 2 18.01 -12.48 -71.82
C MET A 2 17.83 -12.68 -70.30
N LEU A 3 17.30 -11.61 -69.67
CA LEU A 3 16.63 -11.49 -68.36
C LEU A 3 17.58 -11.04 -67.23
N GLY A 4 17.48 -9.87 -66.59
CA GLY A 4 16.37 -8.93 -66.39
C GLY A 4 15.94 -8.98 -64.92
N LEU A 5 16.05 -7.89 -64.15
CA LEU A 5 15.18 -7.55 -62.99
C LEU A 5 15.59 -6.23 -62.29
N THR A 6 14.81 -5.19 -62.59
CA THR A 6 14.23 -4.15 -61.73
C THR A 6 15.02 -3.55 -60.55
N ALA A 7 15.24 -2.23 -60.65
CA ALA A 7 15.64 -1.33 -59.58
C ALA A 7 14.57 -1.18 -58.49
N GLY A 8 14.93 -1.47 -57.25
CA GLY A 8 14.13 -1.21 -56.05
C GLY A 8 14.40 0.19 -55.47
N ARG A 9 13.35 1.00 -55.43
CA ARG A 9 13.31 2.40 -54.96
C ARG A 9 13.38 2.42 -53.42
N PHE A 10 14.50 2.87 -52.84
CA PHE A 10 14.61 3.11 -51.39
C PHE A 10 13.88 4.41 -51.02
N GLY A 11 12.64 4.29 -50.56
CA GLY A 11 11.88 5.37 -49.93
C GLY A 11 12.15 5.42 -48.43
N THR A 12 12.97 6.38 -48.00
CA THR A 12 13.23 6.71 -46.60
C THR A 12 11.97 7.30 -45.96
N ARG A 13 11.23 6.50 -45.18
CA ARG A 13 10.12 7.03 -44.36
C ARG A 13 10.71 7.66 -43.09
N PHE A 14 10.73 8.99 -43.06
CA PHE A 14 10.93 9.76 -41.84
C PHE A 14 9.80 9.45 -40.85
N LEU A 15 10.12 8.74 -39.75
CA LEU A 15 9.21 8.54 -38.65
C LEU A 15 9.23 9.79 -37.76
N GLY A 16 8.26 10.67 -37.98
CA GLY A 16 8.04 11.87 -37.16
C GLY A 16 7.75 11.50 -35.71
N ARG A 17 8.64 11.91 -34.82
CA ARG A 17 8.53 11.74 -33.36
C ARG A 17 7.52 12.77 -32.83
N ARG A 18 6.25 12.38 -32.68
CA ARG A 18 5.25 13.17 -31.95
C ARG A 18 5.44 12.95 -30.45
N VAL A 19 5.95 13.96 -29.75
CA VAL A 19 5.97 14.01 -28.28
C VAL A 19 4.65 14.63 -27.84
N MET A 20 3.75 13.82 -27.28
CA MET A 20 2.58 14.32 -26.56
C MET A 20 3.02 14.61 -25.12
N ALA A 21 3.19 15.88 -24.77
CA ALA A 21 3.32 16.31 -23.39
C ALA A 21 1.91 16.27 -22.75
N LEU A 22 1.64 15.24 -21.96
CA LEU A 22 0.44 15.14 -21.12
C LEU A 22 0.64 16.03 -19.89
N VAL A 23 0.20 17.28 -20.00
CA VAL A 23 0.01 18.15 -18.83
C VAL A 23 -1.40 17.89 -18.31
N THR A 24 -1.53 17.04 -17.30
CA THR A 24 -2.75 16.90 -16.52
C THR A 24 -2.76 17.94 -15.40
N PRO A 25 -3.75 18.84 -15.30
CA PRO A 25 -3.94 19.62 -14.08
C PRO A 25 -4.41 18.67 -12.97
N SER A 26 -3.63 18.61 -11.88
CA SER A 26 -4.01 17.92 -10.65
C SER A 26 -5.14 18.69 -9.96
N SER A 27 -6.39 18.35 -10.26
CA SER A 27 -7.50 18.58 -9.33
C SER A 27 -7.64 17.34 -8.45
N ALA A 28 -7.08 17.40 -7.25
CA ALA A 28 -7.30 16.39 -6.23
C ALA A 28 -8.72 16.52 -5.67
N THR A 29 -9.70 15.92 -6.34
CA THR A 29 -10.99 15.59 -5.71
C THR A 29 -10.76 14.41 -4.77
N MET A 30 -10.70 14.69 -3.46
CA MET A 30 -10.80 13.62 -2.47
C MET A 30 -12.21 13.04 -2.54
N ALA A 31 -12.35 11.90 -3.20
CA ALA A 31 -13.57 11.12 -3.20
C ALA A 31 -13.76 10.54 -1.79
N SER A 32 -14.57 11.20 -0.96
CA SER A 32 -15.08 10.55 0.24
C SER A 32 -16.05 9.45 -0.22
N HIS A 33 -15.80 8.20 0.17
CA HIS A 33 -16.71 7.09 -0.08
C HIS A 33 -18.01 7.32 0.73
N GLY A 34 -18.96 8.04 0.13
CA GLY A 34 -20.32 8.22 0.60
C GLY A 34 -21.29 7.82 -0.51
N HIS A 35 -21.88 6.65 -0.39
CA HIS A 35 -22.93 6.19 -1.29
C HIS A 35 -24.25 6.88 -0.88
N GLY A 36 -24.72 7.85 -1.68
CA GLY A 36 -26.03 8.47 -1.50
C GLY A 36 -26.10 9.90 -2.03
N HIS A 37 -26.75 10.05 -3.19
CA HIS A 37 -27.11 11.26 -3.92
C HIS A 37 -25.96 12.23 -4.27
N ALA A 38 -25.92 12.62 -5.54
CA ALA A 38 -24.98 13.59 -6.08
C ALA A 38 -25.29 15.00 -5.53
N ASP A 39 -24.78 15.32 -4.35
CA ASP A 39 -24.54 16.70 -3.95
C ASP A 39 -23.04 16.91 -3.95
N VAL A 40 -22.60 17.91 -4.70
CA VAL A 40 -21.24 18.43 -4.63
C VAL A 40 -21.06 18.87 -3.18
N SER A 41 -20.33 18.09 -2.39
CA SER A 41 -20.04 18.45 -1.00
C SER A 41 -19.35 19.81 -1.03
N GLU A 42 -20.03 20.85 -0.56
CA GLU A 42 -19.48 22.18 -0.40
C GLU A 42 -18.18 22.05 0.40
N ILE A 43 -17.15 22.83 0.05
CA ILE A 43 -15.87 22.77 0.75
C ILE A 43 -16.15 23.02 2.22
N ALA A 44 -15.90 22.00 3.06
CA ALA A 44 -16.30 22.03 4.44
C ALA A 44 -15.70 23.27 5.14
N ASP A 45 -16.57 24.07 5.75
CA ASP A 45 -16.17 25.23 6.54
C ASP A 45 -15.49 24.74 7.84
N MET A 46 -14.16 24.77 7.83
CA MET A 46 -13.32 24.30 8.94
C MET A 46 -13.41 25.17 10.21
N SER A 47 -14.11 26.32 10.15
CA SER A 47 -14.36 27.14 11.34
C SER A 47 -15.50 26.62 12.22
N LYS A 48 -16.34 25.71 11.69
CA LYS A 48 -17.46 25.10 12.39
C LYS A 48 -17.12 23.68 12.84
N PRO A 49 -17.73 23.17 13.92
CA PRO A 49 -17.60 21.78 14.30
C PRO A 49 -18.05 20.85 13.17
N MET A 50 -17.24 19.81 12.91
CA MET A 50 -17.48 18.82 11.88
C MET A 50 -18.00 17.52 12.49
N TYR A 51 -19.01 16.92 11.86
CA TYR A 51 -19.49 15.59 12.23
C TYR A 51 -18.38 14.55 12.05
N CYS A 52 -18.16 13.69 13.05
CA CYS A 52 -17.19 12.60 12.97
C CYS A 52 -17.68 11.35 13.69
N ASP A 53 -17.71 10.21 12.98
CA ASP A 53 -17.98 8.89 13.55
C ASP A 53 -16.72 8.38 14.27
N ARG A 54 -16.60 8.61 15.59
CA ARG A 54 -15.47 8.14 16.40
C ARG A 54 -15.91 7.37 17.63
N MET A 55 -15.08 6.42 18.05
CA MET A 55 -15.41 5.53 19.16
C MET A 55 -15.13 6.15 20.54
N ASP A 56 -14.14 7.04 20.60
CA ASP A 56 -13.72 7.82 21.76
C ASP A 56 -14.66 9.00 22.04
N THR A 57 -15.28 9.55 21.00
CA THR A 57 -16.26 10.64 21.10
C THR A 57 -17.64 10.14 20.65
N PRO A 58 -18.39 9.43 21.52
CA PRO A 58 -19.69 8.83 21.19
C PRO A 58 -20.75 9.85 20.74
N LEU A 59 -20.63 11.08 21.21
CA LEU A 59 -21.59 12.16 20.98
C LEU A 59 -20.86 13.28 20.23
N PRO A 60 -21.03 13.37 18.91
CA PRO A 60 -20.39 14.43 18.12
C PRO A 60 -21.05 15.78 18.39
N ASP A 61 -20.28 16.86 18.25
CA ASP A 61 -20.73 18.24 18.49
C ASP A 61 -21.80 18.72 17.50
N ARG A 62 -21.91 18.04 16.35
CA ARG A 62 -22.86 18.32 15.27
C ARG A 62 -23.62 17.06 14.92
N ALA A 63 -24.87 17.20 14.46
CA ALA A 63 -25.65 16.07 13.94
C ALA A 63 -25.15 15.64 12.56
N TYR A 64 -25.44 14.41 12.16
CA TYR A 64 -25.11 13.94 10.81
C TYR A 64 -25.87 14.70 9.73
N LYS A 65 -27.17 14.94 9.93
CA LYS A 65 -28.00 15.76 9.04
C LYS A 65 -28.35 17.09 9.70
N ASP A 66 -27.89 18.18 9.11
CA ASP A 66 -28.27 19.54 9.54
C ASP A 66 -29.55 20.02 8.85
N GLU A 67 -29.71 19.71 7.56
CA GLU A 67 -30.89 20.08 6.80
C GLU A 67 -31.97 19.02 6.92
N LEU A 68 -33.06 19.38 7.61
CA LEU A 68 -34.18 18.50 7.88
C LEU A 68 -35.30 18.71 6.87
N ASN A 69 -35.76 17.63 6.24
CA ASN A 69 -36.95 17.67 5.40
C ASN A 69 -38.22 17.84 6.26
N ALA A 70 -39.36 18.17 5.66
CA ALA A 70 -40.64 18.32 6.34
C ALA A 70 -41.01 17.08 7.19
N ALA A 71 -40.74 15.87 6.68
CA ALA A 71 -40.93 14.63 7.42
C ALA A 71 -40.00 14.52 8.64
N ASP A 72 -38.73 14.92 8.51
CA ASP A 72 -37.77 14.88 9.61
C ASP A 72 -38.11 15.91 10.70
N LYS A 73 -38.62 17.10 10.29
CA LYS A 73 -39.11 18.13 11.22
C LYS A 73 -40.30 17.64 12.04
N THR A 74 -41.28 16.99 11.41
CA THR A 74 -42.42 16.40 12.14
C THR A 74 -41.97 15.27 13.07
N LEU A 75 -40.97 14.48 12.68
CA LEU A 75 -40.37 13.46 13.54
C LEU A 75 -39.63 14.08 14.74
N LYS A 76 -38.91 15.19 14.54
CA LYS A 76 -38.29 15.98 15.62
C LYS A 76 -39.30 16.63 16.57
N GLU A 77 -40.48 16.98 16.08
CA GLU A 77 -41.58 17.44 16.96
C GLU A 77 -42.14 16.29 17.81
N LYS A 78 -42.34 15.11 17.21
CA LYS A 78 -42.73 13.89 17.94
C LYS A 78 -41.69 13.44 18.98
N GLU A 79 -40.39 13.65 18.71
CA GLU A 79 -39.29 13.32 19.63
C GLU A 79 -39.42 14.04 20.99
N LYS A 80 -40.05 15.22 21.03
CA LYS A 80 -40.28 15.99 22.27
C LYS A 80 -41.34 15.35 23.19
N GLY A 81 -42.17 14.47 22.65
CA GLY A 81 -43.20 13.74 23.39
C GLY A 81 -42.68 12.46 24.07
N PRO A 82 -43.57 11.61 24.60
CA PRO A 82 -43.18 10.35 25.23
C PRO A 82 -42.70 9.31 24.21
N TRP A 83 -41.48 8.79 24.39
CA TRP A 83 -40.85 7.82 23.48
C TRP A 83 -41.52 6.44 23.43
N ASN A 84 -42.51 6.20 24.29
CA ASN A 84 -43.34 4.99 24.27
C ASN A 84 -44.32 5.00 23.09
N GLN A 85 -44.66 6.18 22.55
CA GLN A 85 -45.57 6.33 21.40
C GLN A 85 -44.84 6.24 20.06
N LEU A 86 -43.50 6.29 20.05
CA LEU A 86 -42.71 6.17 18.84
C LEU A 86 -42.59 4.70 18.41
N THR A 87 -42.85 4.46 17.13
CA THR A 87 -42.61 3.16 16.50
C THR A 87 -41.11 2.86 16.44
N LYS A 88 -40.76 1.57 16.26
CA LYS A 88 -39.36 1.14 16.14
C LYS A 88 -38.65 1.82 14.97
N GLU A 89 -39.35 2.02 13.87
CA GLU A 89 -38.82 2.66 12.66
C GLU A 89 -38.56 4.15 12.87
N GLU A 90 -39.48 4.87 13.54
CA GLU A 90 -39.29 6.27 13.92
C GLU A 90 -38.05 6.47 14.82
N LYS A 91 -37.80 5.54 15.75
CA LYS A 91 -36.58 5.55 16.58
C LYS A 91 -35.31 5.34 15.76
N ILE A 92 -35.32 4.42 14.80
CA ILE A 92 -34.19 4.18 13.90
C ILE A 92 -33.97 5.40 12.98
N ALA A 93 -35.04 6.03 12.50
CA ALA A 93 -34.96 7.24 11.70
C ALA A 93 -34.33 8.39 12.50
N LEU A 94 -34.78 8.64 13.73
CA LEU A 94 -34.15 9.61 14.64
C LEU A 94 -32.66 9.32 14.86
N TYR A 95 -32.29 8.04 15.04
CA TYR A 95 -30.89 7.64 15.15
C TYR A 95 -30.09 7.99 13.89
N ARG A 96 -30.61 7.71 12.69
CA ARG A 96 -29.95 8.03 11.40
C ARG A 96 -29.95 9.52 11.05
N LEU A 97 -30.75 10.35 11.74
CA LEU A 97 -30.65 11.82 11.65
C LEU A 97 -29.45 12.34 12.45
N MET A 98 -29.23 11.80 13.65
CA MET A 98 -28.13 12.21 14.52
C MET A 98 -26.80 11.56 14.13
N PHE A 99 -26.82 10.25 13.82
CA PHE A 99 -25.63 9.45 13.59
C PHE A 99 -25.64 8.80 12.20
N ARG A 100 -24.49 8.84 11.52
CA ARG A 100 -24.30 8.17 10.23
C ARG A 100 -24.16 6.67 10.40
N LYS A 101 -23.22 6.23 11.25
CA LYS A 101 -22.85 4.81 11.43
C LYS A 101 -23.19 4.32 12.83
N THR A 102 -23.56 3.04 12.92
CA THR A 102 -23.69 2.36 14.21
C THR A 102 -22.32 1.89 14.74
N TYR A 103 -22.21 1.63 16.04
CA TYR A 103 -20.97 1.09 16.64
C TYR A 103 -20.45 -0.18 15.96
N PRO A 104 -21.29 -1.17 15.60
CA PRO A 104 -20.85 -2.31 14.81
C PRO A 104 -20.34 -1.95 13.41
N GLU A 105 -21.02 -1.02 12.71
CA GLU A 105 -20.57 -0.52 11.39
C GLU A 105 -19.22 0.21 11.48
N MET A 106 -18.99 0.96 12.56
CA MET A 106 -17.69 1.62 12.82
C MET A 106 -16.58 0.62 13.14
N LYS A 107 -16.90 -0.48 13.85
CA LYS A 107 -15.94 -1.54 14.20
C LYS A 107 -15.70 -2.55 13.07
N GLN A 108 -16.39 -2.43 11.94
CA GLN A 108 -16.26 -3.36 10.83
C GLN A 108 -14.81 -3.35 10.32
N LYS A 109 -14.15 -4.51 10.35
CA LYS A 109 -12.77 -4.66 9.87
C LYS A 109 -12.74 -4.60 8.34
N THR A 110 -11.71 -3.98 7.79
CA THR A 110 -11.44 -3.96 6.35
C THR A 110 -10.40 -5.02 5.97
N ASP A 111 -10.49 -5.50 4.74
CA ASP A 111 -9.55 -6.48 4.16
C ASP A 111 -8.35 -5.82 3.47
N GLU A 112 -8.13 -4.53 3.69
CA GLU A 112 -7.06 -3.73 3.07
C GLU A 112 -5.66 -4.29 3.36
N TRP A 113 -5.48 -4.94 4.51
CA TRP A 113 -4.23 -5.58 4.87
C TRP A 113 -3.77 -6.61 3.82
N LYS A 114 -4.71 -7.28 3.13
CA LYS A 114 -4.41 -8.24 2.06
C LYS A 114 -3.76 -7.54 0.87
N THR A 115 -4.30 -6.38 0.49
CA THR A 115 -3.75 -5.55 -0.60
C THR A 115 -2.38 -4.99 -0.22
N VAL A 116 -2.21 -4.52 1.02
CA VAL A 116 -0.92 -4.03 1.53
C VAL A 116 0.13 -5.14 1.47
N MET A 117 -0.17 -6.32 2.02
CA MET A 117 0.74 -7.47 1.99
C MET A 117 1.04 -7.92 0.55
N GLY A 118 0.04 -7.97 -0.31
CA GLY A 118 0.21 -8.27 -1.73
C GLY A 118 1.17 -7.30 -2.43
N GLY A 119 1.00 -6.01 -2.19
CA GLY A 119 1.90 -4.97 -2.71
C GLY A 119 3.34 -5.17 -2.25
N ILE A 120 3.57 -5.43 -0.96
CA ILE A 120 4.90 -5.69 -0.40
C ILE A 120 5.57 -6.87 -1.10
N PHE A 121 4.88 -8.00 -1.26
CA PHE A 121 5.46 -9.18 -1.91
C PHE A 121 5.77 -8.96 -3.39
N ILE A 122 4.94 -8.19 -4.10
CA ILE A 122 5.21 -7.82 -5.49
C ILE A 122 6.51 -7.01 -5.59
N PHE A 123 6.69 -5.99 -4.74
CA PHE A 123 7.92 -5.18 -4.76
C PHE A 123 9.15 -5.97 -4.32
N LEU A 124 9.04 -6.86 -3.32
CA LEU A 124 10.14 -7.76 -2.95
C LEU A 124 10.50 -8.72 -4.09
N GLY A 125 9.51 -9.29 -4.77
CA GLY A 125 9.72 -10.15 -5.94
C GLY A 125 10.41 -9.41 -7.08
N LEU A 126 9.95 -8.20 -7.43
CA LEU A 126 10.57 -7.36 -8.45
C LEU A 126 12.00 -6.97 -8.09
N THR A 127 12.25 -6.60 -6.83
CA THR A 127 13.60 -6.28 -6.34
C THR A 127 14.52 -7.49 -6.44
N GLY A 128 14.04 -8.68 -6.08
CA GLY A 128 14.78 -9.94 -6.22
C GLY A 128 15.14 -10.24 -7.68
N LEU A 129 14.22 -10.02 -8.63
CA LEU A 129 14.49 -10.17 -10.06
C LEU A 129 15.55 -9.19 -10.57
N LEU A 130 15.54 -7.94 -10.09
CA LEU A 130 16.56 -6.95 -10.44
C LEU A 130 17.94 -7.34 -9.92
N VAL A 131 18.03 -7.80 -8.65
CA VAL A 131 19.30 -8.28 -8.07
C VAL A 131 19.82 -9.50 -8.82
N TRP A 132 18.93 -10.43 -9.19
CA TRP A 132 19.31 -11.59 -9.99
C TRP A 132 19.86 -11.19 -11.36
N TRP A 133 19.22 -10.25 -12.06
CA TRP A 133 19.71 -9.71 -13.32
C TRP A 133 21.09 -9.04 -13.17
N GLN A 134 21.27 -8.21 -12.14
CA GLN A 134 22.57 -7.61 -11.81
C GLN A 134 23.64 -8.68 -11.57
N SER A 135 23.28 -9.78 -10.91
CA SER A 135 24.21 -10.87 -10.61
C SER A 135 24.72 -11.61 -11.85
N ILE A 136 23.95 -11.66 -12.93
CA ILE A 136 24.35 -12.36 -14.16
C ILE A 136 25.08 -11.43 -15.12
N TYR A 137 24.62 -10.19 -15.26
CA TYR A 137 25.05 -9.30 -16.33
C TYR A 137 25.93 -8.13 -15.90
N VAL A 138 25.91 -7.75 -14.61
CA VAL A 138 26.59 -6.54 -14.12
C VAL A 138 27.78 -6.88 -13.24
N TYR A 139 27.66 -7.87 -12.34
CA TYR A 139 28.76 -8.19 -11.43
C TYR A 139 29.92 -8.93 -12.13
N PRO A 140 31.17 -8.56 -11.82
CA PRO A 140 32.34 -9.25 -12.36
C PRO A 140 32.47 -10.65 -11.77
N ALA A 141 33.30 -11.47 -12.40
CA ALA A 141 33.65 -12.79 -11.88
C ALA A 141 34.22 -12.68 -10.45
N GLN A 142 33.80 -13.60 -9.59
CA GLN A 142 34.26 -13.68 -8.21
C GLN A 142 35.79 -13.90 -8.18
N PRO A 143 36.54 -13.25 -7.27
CA PRO A 143 37.97 -13.43 -7.23
C PRO A 143 38.33 -14.85 -6.78
N ARG A 144 39.48 -15.35 -7.27
CA ARG A 144 40.00 -16.71 -6.99
C ARG A 144 40.03 -17.09 -5.50
N THR A 145 40.10 -16.10 -4.61
CA THR A 145 40.14 -16.34 -3.16
C THR A 145 38.84 -16.96 -2.61
N PHE A 146 37.75 -16.93 -3.37
CA PHE A 146 36.50 -17.60 -3.02
C PHE A 146 36.38 -19.02 -3.56
N ASP A 147 37.37 -19.52 -4.31
CA ASP A 147 37.42 -20.93 -4.67
C ASP A 147 37.46 -21.79 -3.40
N SER A 148 36.75 -22.91 -3.39
CA SER A 148 36.60 -23.77 -2.21
C SER A 148 37.95 -24.25 -1.65
N GLU A 149 38.91 -24.58 -2.51
CA GLU A 149 40.26 -24.99 -2.10
C GLU A 149 41.03 -23.84 -1.44
N TRP A 150 40.93 -22.63 -1.99
CA TRP A 150 41.58 -21.46 -1.41
C TRP A 150 40.96 -21.12 -0.05
N GLN A 151 39.63 -21.14 0.05
CA GLN A 151 38.92 -20.93 1.31
C GLN A 151 39.32 -21.97 2.36
N ALA A 152 39.41 -23.25 2.00
CA ALA A 152 39.86 -24.30 2.91
C ALA A 152 41.31 -24.06 3.40
N LYS A 153 42.24 -23.74 2.49
CA LYS A 153 43.62 -23.39 2.84
C LYS A 153 43.70 -22.13 3.71
N GLN A 154 42.85 -21.14 3.44
CA GLN A 154 42.78 -19.92 4.23
C GLN A 154 42.25 -20.19 5.64
N ILE A 155 41.19 -21.00 5.77
CA ILE A 155 40.65 -21.43 7.07
C ILE A 155 41.71 -22.23 7.85
N GLN A 156 42.39 -23.19 7.22
CA GLN A 156 43.47 -23.95 7.84
C GLN A 156 44.56 -23.01 8.37
N ARG A 157 45.04 -22.07 7.55
CA ARG A 157 46.02 -21.07 7.98
C ARG A 157 45.51 -20.22 9.15
N MET A 158 44.23 -19.82 9.15
CA MET A 158 43.65 -19.06 10.26
C MET A 158 43.56 -19.86 11.55
N LEU A 159 43.32 -21.18 11.48
CA LEU A 159 43.36 -22.09 12.62
C LEU A 159 44.79 -22.28 13.12
N ASP A 160 45.75 -22.45 12.21
CA ASP A 160 47.18 -22.59 12.56
C ASP A 160 47.70 -21.33 13.26
N MET A 161 47.26 -20.14 12.81
CA MET A 161 47.57 -18.85 13.44
C MET A 161 46.69 -18.53 14.67
N ARG A 162 45.77 -19.42 15.06
CA ARG A 162 44.87 -19.25 16.22
C ARG A 162 44.07 -17.95 16.19
N VAL A 163 43.47 -17.61 15.04
CA VAL A 163 42.69 -16.38 14.89
C VAL A 163 41.45 -16.39 15.81
N ASN A 164 41.35 -15.39 16.68
CA ASN A 164 40.28 -15.23 17.68
C ASN A 164 40.06 -16.49 18.56
N PRO A 165 41.02 -16.84 19.42
CA PRO A 165 41.06 -18.14 20.09
C PRO A 165 40.15 -18.26 21.33
N VAL A 166 39.58 -17.17 21.84
CA VAL A 166 38.72 -17.19 23.04
C VAL A 166 37.25 -17.40 22.67
N GLU A 167 36.68 -16.54 21.82
CA GLU A 167 35.25 -16.56 21.48
C GLU A 167 34.95 -16.78 19.99
N GLY A 168 35.98 -16.69 19.15
CA GLY A 168 35.82 -16.60 17.69
C GLY A 168 36.07 -17.92 16.95
N LEU A 169 36.77 -17.83 15.82
CA LEU A 169 36.94 -18.94 14.89
C LEU A 169 37.75 -20.09 15.51
N ALA A 170 38.95 -19.78 16.02
CA ALA A 170 39.85 -20.78 16.57
C ALA A 170 39.33 -21.43 17.86
N SER A 171 38.47 -20.77 18.63
CA SER A 171 37.90 -21.37 19.85
C SER A 171 36.95 -22.54 19.55
N LYS A 172 36.31 -22.52 18.36
CA LYS A 172 35.35 -23.52 17.87
C LYS A 172 36.00 -24.71 17.17
N TRP A 173 37.32 -24.75 17.07
CA TRP A 173 38.05 -25.88 16.48
C TRP A 173 38.68 -26.75 17.56
N ASP A 174 38.50 -28.06 17.47
CA ASP A 174 39.14 -29.06 18.32
C ASP A 174 40.49 -29.44 17.69
N TYR A 175 41.57 -28.94 18.28
CA TYR A 175 42.92 -29.18 17.77
C TYR A 175 43.45 -30.56 18.15
N GLU A 176 42.85 -31.25 19.13
CA GLU A 176 43.24 -32.62 19.48
C GLU A 176 42.64 -33.61 18.48
N LYS A 177 41.41 -33.36 18.05
CA LYS A 177 40.68 -34.24 17.12
C LYS A 177 40.73 -33.81 15.66
N GLY A 178 41.21 -32.60 15.38
CA GLY A 178 41.29 -32.05 14.02
C GLY A 178 39.91 -31.87 13.36
N GLN A 179 38.92 -31.45 14.14
CA GLN A 179 37.55 -31.24 13.68
C GLN A 179 36.89 -30.02 14.35
N TRP A 180 35.78 -29.53 13.80
CA TRP A 180 34.98 -28.50 14.49
C TRP A 180 34.39 -29.08 15.78
N LYS A 181 34.42 -28.29 16.86
CA LYS A 181 33.83 -28.64 18.16
C LYS A 181 32.31 -28.71 18.09
#